data_AF-A0A7C1R339-F1
#
_entry.id   AF-A0A7C1R339-F1
#
_cell.length_a   1.000
_cell.length_b   1.000
_cell.length_c   1.000
_cell.angle_alpha   90.00
_cell.angle_beta   90.00
_cell.angle_gamma   90.00
#
_symmetry.space_group_name_H-M   'P 1'
#
loop_
_entity.id
_entity.type
_entity.pdbx_description
1 polymer ?
#
loop_
_entity_poly.entity_id
_entity_poly.type
_entity_poly.pdbx_seq_one_letter_code
_entity_poly.pdbx_strand_id
1 'polypeptide(L)'
;VYPSVAEPTSTTTAMGLVKRDELRLPLARPGDKIIVTGKVGLEFAVSAAYFRENELRKLLSFQEIQLLRELYRFETVLPDALIARPFVRGMHDATEGGLTALHEIAGNSGVGFRVYAERLHLHPLVKRVLEFYGLDPWSVSSTGTLIAITPPENADALINELHKNGIIAFELGEFTEEKERVLVEGGEERTFPTFEGDPYVGLYGKQ
;
A
#
# COMPACT_ATOMS: atom_id res chain seq x y z
N VAL A 1 34.08 -14.94 -5.39
CA VAL A 1 33.42 -13.74 -4.82
C VAL A 1 33.33 -12.73 -5.94
N TYR A 2 32.14 -12.43 -6.46
CA TYR A 2 31.99 -11.47 -7.54
C TYR A 2 32.28 -10.07 -6.99
N PRO A 3 33.29 -9.33 -7.50
CA PRO A 3 33.68 -8.03 -6.95
C PRO A 3 32.61 -6.94 -7.12
N SER A 4 31.58 -7.20 -7.94
CA SER A 4 30.51 -6.26 -8.29
C SER A 4 29.36 -6.22 -7.27
N VAL A 5 29.26 -7.19 -6.37
CA VAL A 5 28.20 -7.24 -5.35
C VAL A 5 28.80 -6.78 -4.02
N ALA A 6 28.62 -5.50 -3.71
CA ALA A 6 29.17 -4.87 -2.50
C ALA A 6 28.33 -5.13 -1.24
N GLU A 7 27.09 -5.59 -1.40
CA GLU A 7 26.11 -5.82 -0.33
C GLU A 7 25.38 -7.16 -0.56
N PRO A 8 24.94 -7.87 0.49
CA PRO A 8 24.19 -9.11 0.31
C PRO A 8 22.94 -8.89 -0.54
N THR A 9 22.84 -9.59 -1.68
CA THR A 9 21.65 -9.61 -2.53
C THR A 9 20.99 -10.97 -2.42
N SER A 10 19.66 -10.98 -2.32
CA SER A 10 18.85 -12.20 -2.32
C SER A 10 17.82 -12.14 -3.43
N THR A 11 17.56 -13.29 -4.07
CA THR A 11 16.46 -13.47 -5.01
C THR A 11 15.71 -14.72 -4.60
N THR A 12 14.39 -14.60 -4.49
CA THR A 12 13.52 -15.70 -4.07
C THR A 12 12.46 -15.93 -5.14
N THR A 13 12.21 -17.19 -5.49
CA THR A 13 11.07 -17.58 -6.32
C THR A 13 10.20 -18.52 -5.52
N ALA A 14 8.90 -18.20 -5.41
CA ALA A 14 7.90 -19.04 -4.77
C ALA A 14 6.84 -19.46 -5.78
N MET A 15 6.28 -20.66 -5.62
CA MET A 15 5.17 -21.17 -6.43
C MET A 15 4.09 -21.70 -5.51
N GLY A 16 2.83 -21.41 -5.84
CA GLY A 16 1.66 -21.90 -5.12
C GLY A 16 0.64 -22.48 -6.10
N LEU A 17 -0.19 -23.39 -5.61
CA LEU A 17 -1.29 -23.98 -6.38
C LEU A 17 -2.62 -23.38 -5.90
N VAL A 18 -3.50 -23.04 -6.83
CA VAL A 18 -4.85 -22.55 -6.56
C VAL A 18 -5.84 -23.29 -7.44
N LYS A 19 -7.01 -23.65 -6.90
CA LYS A 19 -8.07 -24.22 -7.73
C LYS A 19 -8.57 -23.15 -8.70
N ARG A 20 -8.94 -23.56 -9.92
CA ARG A 20 -9.32 -22.63 -10.98
C ARG A 20 -10.51 -21.73 -10.60
N ASP A 21 -11.48 -22.27 -9.88
CA ASP A 21 -12.67 -21.58 -9.36
C ASP A 21 -12.39 -20.69 -8.15
N GLU A 22 -11.26 -20.89 -7.50
CA GLU A 22 -10.80 -20.12 -6.35
C GLU A 22 -9.81 -19.00 -6.74
N LEU A 23 -9.37 -18.94 -8.00
CA LEU A 23 -8.44 -17.93 -8.50
C LEU A 23 -9.11 -16.54 -8.55
N ARG A 24 -8.51 -15.59 -7.82
CA ARG A 24 -8.95 -14.19 -7.74
C ARG A 24 -7.89 -13.29 -8.35
N LEU A 25 -7.99 -13.03 -9.65
CA LEU A 25 -7.11 -12.08 -10.34
C LEU A 25 -7.47 -10.64 -9.93
N PRO A 26 -6.52 -9.69 -9.95
CA PRO A 26 -6.75 -8.27 -9.69
C PRO A 26 -7.50 -7.58 -10.85
N LEU A 27 -8.70 -8.06 -11.17
CA LEU A 27 -9.55 -7.56 -12.23
C LEU A 27 -10.80 -6.93 -11.61
N ALA A 28 -10.89 -5.62 -11.67
CA ALA A 28 -11.99 -4.81 -11.17
C ALA A 28 -13.14 -4.70 -12.18
N ARG A 29 -14.32 -4.38 -11.65
CA ARG A 29 -15.50 -3.96 -12.40
C ARG A 29 -15.94 -2.58 -11.92
N PRO A 30 -16.63 -1.81 -12.76
CA PRO A 30 -17.27 -0.58 -12.31
C PRO A 30 -18.17 -0.84 -11.10
N GLY A 31 -18.07 0.05 -10.11
CA GLY A 31 -18.75 -0.03 -8.84
C GLY A 31 -18.01 -0.83 -7.76
N ASP A 32 -17.03 -1.67 -8.08
CA ASP A 32 -16.24 -2.35 -7.05
C ASP A 32 -15.53 -1.31 -6.15
N LYS A 33 -15.59 -1.51 -4.85
CA LYS A 33 -14.94 -0.70 -3.83
C LYS A 33 -13.45 -1.03 -3.72
N ILE A 34 -12.67 0.01 -3.47
CA ILE A 34 -11.23 -0.07 -3.22
C ILE A 34 -11.05 -0.06 -1.71
N ILE A 35 -10.87 -1.24 -1.11
CA ILE A 35 -10.57 -1.37 0.32
C ILE A 35 -9.07 -1.50 0.49
N VAL A 36 -8.48 -0.71 1.39
CA VAL A 36 -7.04 -0.68 1.63
C VAL A 36 -6.75 -1.01 3.09
N THR A 37 -5.76 -1.86 3.35
CA THR A 37 -5.28 -2.09 4.73
C THR A 37 -4.28 -1.01 5.15
N GLY A 38 -4.39 -0.52 6.39
CA GLY A 38 -3.84 0.76 6.87
C GLY A 38 -2.32 0.78 7.11
N LYS A 39 -1.53 0.14 6.24
CA LYS A 39 -0.08 0.02 6.33
C LYS A 39 0.66 0.83 5.26
N VAL A 40 -0.04 1.78 4.64
CA VAL A 40 0.49 2.64 3.57
C VAL A 40 1.71 3.41 4.08
N GLY A 41 2.83 3.32 3.35
CA GLY A 41 4.12 3.92 3.68
C GLY A 41 4.86 3.34 4.88
N LEU A 42 4.32 2.26 5.49
CA LEU A 42 4.92 1.69 6.70
C LEU A 42 6.34 1.21 6.46
N GLU A 43 6.56 0.48 5.36
CA GLU A 43 7.85 -0.06 4.98
C GLU A 43 8.93 1.03 4.91
N PHE A 44 8.63 2.15 4.25
CA PHE A 44 9.55 3.28 4.17
C PHE A 44 9.88 3.84 5.56
N ALA A 45 8.88 4.02 6.42
CA ALA A 45 9.09 4.55 7.77
C ALA A 45 9.91 3.59 8.66
N VAL A 46 9.68 2.28 8.55
CA VAL A 46 10.46 1.24 9.22
C VAL A 46 11.90 1.28 8.72
N SER A 47 12.10 1.33 7.40
CA SER A 47 13.41 1.44 6.77
C SER A 47 14.19 2.66 7.27
N ALA A 48 13.57 3.85 7.25
CA ALA A 48 14.17 5.06 7.80
C ALA A 48 14.52 4.92 9.30
N ALA A 49 13.70 4.22 10.07
CA ALA A 49 14.00 3.93 11.49
C ALA A 49 15.23 3.04 11.68
N TYR A 50 15.51 2.09 10.78
CA TYR A 50 16.72 1.26 10.84
C TYR A 50 17.95 1.99 10.32
N PHE A 51 17.84 2.70 9.19
CA PHE A 51 19.02 3.16 8.44
C PHE A 51 19.25 4.69 8.46
N ARG A 52 18.31 5.46 8.99
CA ARG A 52 18.35 6.94 9.10
C ARG A 52 17.98 7.44 10.50
N GLU A 53 18.28 6.65 11.53
CA GLU A 53 17.97 6.99 12.93
C GLU A 53 18.44 8.40 13.33
N ASN A 54 19.65 8.81 12.92
CA ASN A 54 20.21 10.12 13.26
C ASN A 54 19.36 11.29 12.71
N GLU A 55 18.74 11.12 11.55
CA GLU A 55 17.83 12.12 10.99
C GLU A 55 16.49 12.08 11.71
N LEU A 56 15.92 10.88 11.90
CA LEU A 56 14.63 10.72 12.57
C LEU A 56 14.64 11.18 14.02
N ARG A 57 15.78 11.15 14.73
CA ARG A 57 15.91 11.72 16.08
C ARG A 57 15.66 13.23 16.15
N LYS A 58 15.68 13.95 15.02
CA LYS A 58 15.28 15.37 14.94
C LYS A 58 13.76 15.55 15.05
N LEU A 59 13.01 14.49 14.78
CA LEU A 59 11.55 14.48 14.69
C LEU A 59 10.88 13.62 15.76
N LEU A 60 11.46 12.45 16.06
CA LEU A 60 10.89 11.38 16.88
C LEU A 60 11.75 11.11 18.11
N SER A 61 11.10 10.73 19.20
CA SER A 61 11.77 10.19 20.40
C SER A 61 12.39 8.82 20.14
N PHE A 62 13.32 8.40 21.02
CA PHE A 62 13.92 7.08 20.94
C PHE A 62 12.87 5.96 20.99
N GLN A 63 11.86 6.09 21.86
CA GLN A 63 10.78 5.11 22.01
C GLN A 63 9.94 5.01 20.73
N GLU A 64 9.60 6.12 20.08
CA GLU A 64 8.86 6.12 18.81
C GLU A 64 9.66 5.47 17.67
N ILE A 65 10.98 5.69 17.63
CA ILE A 65 11.85 5.03 16.65
C ILE A 65 11.91 3.52 16.91
N GLN A 66 12.02 3.08 18.17
CA GLN A 66 11.96 1.65 18.48
C GLN A 66 10.60 1.04 18.12
N LEU A 67 9.50 1.75 18.38
CA LEU A 67 8.16 1.32 17.98
C LEU A 67 8.08 1.14 16.46
N LEU A 68 8.51 2.13 15.66
CA LEU A 68 8.55 2.00 14.20
C LEU A 68 9.33 0.76 13.76
N ARG A 69 10.52 0.52 14.35
CA ARG A 69 11.32 -0.67 14.04
C ARG A 69 10.59 -1.97 14.30
N GLU A 70 9.76 -2.05 15.34
CA GLU A 70 8.96 -3.24 15.66
C GLU A 70 7.79 -3.45 14.69
N LEU A 71 7.32 -2.38 14.03
CA LEU A 71 6.23 -2.47 13.06
C LEU A 71 6.61 -3.20 11.76
N TYR A 72 7.89 -3.54 11.54
CA TYR A 72 8.33 -4.39 10.42
C TYR A 72 7.54 -5.71 10.33
N ARG A 73 7.04 -6.20 11.48
CA ARG A 73 6.20 -7.42 11.55
C ARG A 73 4.91 -7.33 10.76
N PHE A 74 4.47 -6.10 10.46
CA PHE A 74 3.28 -5.82 9.68
C PHE A 74 3.55 -5.63 8.18
N GLU A 75 4.81 -5.73 7.73
CA GLU A 75 5.23 -5.73 6.31
C GLU A 75 4.88 -7.07 5.61
N THR A 76 3.65 -7.52 5.80
CA THR A 76 3.09 -8.70 5.14
C THR A 76 1.60 -8.49 4.91
N VAL A 77 1.13 -8.92 3.74
CA VAL A 77 -0.29 -8.93 3.37
C VAL A 77 -0.95 -10.28 3.65
N LEU A 78 -0.20 -11.30 4.10
CA LEU A 78 -0.73 -12.66 4.18
C LEU A 78 -1.96 -12.79 5.09
N PRO A 79 -1.97 -12.27 6.34
CA PRO A 79 -3.16 -12.33 7.19
C PRO A 79 -4.34 -11.57 6.58
N ASP A 80 -4.09 -10.38 6.05
CA ASP A 80 -5.05 -9.51 5.38
C ASP A 80 -5.73 -10.24 4.22
N ALA A 81 -4.92 -10.84 3.33
CA ALA A 81 -5.39 -11.53 2.13
C ALA A 81 -6.20 -12.79 2.46
N LEU A 82 -5.79 -13.54 3.50
CA LEU A 82 -6.53 -14.73 3.94
C LEU A 82 -7.94 -14.37 4.46
N ILE A 83 -8.05 -13.27 5.20
CA ILE A 83 -9.33 -12.75 5.71
C ILE A 83 -10.17 -12.14 4.59
N ALA A 84 -9.54 -11.41 3.66
CA ALA A 84 -10.25 -10.72 2.59
C ALA A 84 -10.79 -11.64 1.48
N ARG A 85 -10.12 -12.78 1.26
CA ARG A 85 -10.40 -13.74 0.19
C ARG A 85 -11.89 -14.07 -0.08
N PRO A 86 -12.76 -14.34 0.91
CA PRO A 86 -14.17 -14.66 0.64
C PRO A 86 -15.02 -13.44 0.25
N PHE A 87 -14.53 -12.21 0.49
CA PHE A 87 -15.28 -10.98 0.24
C PHE A 87 -14.95 -10.32 -1.11
N VAL A 88 -13.77 -10.61 -1.65
CA VAL A 88 -13.19 -9.85 -2.76
C VAL A 88 -13.41 -10.50 -4.14
N ARG A 89 -13.41 -9.66 -5.17
CA ARG A 89 -13.25 -10.07 -6.57
C ARG A 89 -11.80 -10.39 -6.89
N GLY A 90 -10.88 -9.58 -6.38
CA GLY A 90 -9.45 -9.62 -6.66
C GLY A 90 -8.66 -8.87 -5.60
N MET A 91 -7.35 -9.08 -5.58
CA MET A 91 -6.43 -8.44 -4.64
C MET A 91 -5.12 -8.09 -5.34
N HIS A 92 -4.48 -7.01 -4.88
CA HIS A 92 -3.15 -6.60 -5.28
C HIS A 92 -2.41 -6.08 -4.05
N ASP A 93 -1.11 -6.32 -3.93
CA ASP A 93 -0.27 -5.67 -2.93
C ASP A 93 0.21 -4.29 -3.41
N ALA A 94 0.47 -3.38 -2.48
CA ALA A 94 0.97 -2.04 -2.78
C ALA A 94 2.47 -1.94 -2.43
N THR A 95 3.31 -2.72 -3.11
CA THR A 95 4.77 -2.75 -2.90
C THR A 95 5.45 -1.51 -3.50
N GLU A 96 6.41 -1.67 -4.42
CA GLU A 96 7.03 -0.55 -5.15
C GLU A 96 5.97 0.32 -5.83
N GLY A 97 6.06 1.64 -5.65
CA GLY A 97 5.06 2.61 -6.10
C GLY A 97 3.80 2.70 -5.24
N GLY A 98 3.62 1.83 -4.24
CA GLY A 98 2.52 1.95 -3.28
C GLY A 98 1.13 1.90 -3.93
N LEU A 99 0.30 2.90 -3.65
CA LEU A 99 -1.08 2.97 -4.14
C LEU A 99 -1.17 3.31 -5.64
N THR A 100 -0.07 3.66 -6.31
CA THR A 100 -0.07 3.77 -7.78
C THR A 100 -0.34 2.45 -8.48
N ALA A 101 -0.27 1.31 -7.77
CA ALA A 101 -0.75 0.00 -8.25
C ALA A 101 -2.21 0.02 -8.73
N LEU A 102 -3.02 1.01 -8.31
CA LEU A 102 -4.36 1.26 -8.86
C LEU A 102 -4.35 1.49 -10.37
N HIS A 103 -3.29 2.09 -10.94
CA HIS A 103 -3.13 2.25 -12.38
C HIS A 103 -3.04 0.89 -13.08
N GLU A 104 -2.30 -0.06 -12.50
CA GLU A 104 -2.14 -1.41 -13.04
C GLU A 104 -3.45 -2.20 -12.98
N ILE A 105 -4.10 -2.22 -11.82
CA ILE A 105 -5.40 -2.87 -11.64
C ILE A 105 -6.38 -2.34 -12.68
N ALA A 106 -6.49 -1.02 -12.78
CA ALA A 106 -7.50 -0.42 -13.62
C ALA A 106 -7.14 -0.45 -15.12
N GLY A 107 -5.84 -0.45 -15.47
CA GLY A 107 -5.35 -0.69 -16.82
C GLY A 107 -5.66 -2.12 -17.30
N ASN A 108 -5.38 -3.12 -16.47
CA ASN A 108 -5.66 -4.54 -16.75
C ASN A 108 -7.17 -4.82 -16.81
N SER A 109 -7.97 -4.04 -16.09
CA SER A 109 -9.43 -4.20 -16.01
C SER A 109 -10.19 -3.38 -17.06
N GLY A 110 -9.55 -2.39 -17.67
CA GLY A 110 -10.20 -1.49 -18.64
C GLY A 110 -11.18 -0.48 -18.03
N VAL A 111 -11.01 -0.14 -16.75
CA VAL A 111 -11.91 0.74 -15.95
C VAL A 111 -11.17 2.00 -15.48
N GLY A 112 -11.89 2.98 -14.93
CA GLY A 112 -11.34 4.08 -14.13
C GLY A 112 -11.31 3.82 -12.64
N PHE A 113 -10.94 4.84 -11.88
CA PHE A 113 -11.23 4.88 -10.44
C PHE A 113 -11.35 6.32 -9.94
N ARG A 114 -12.08 6.48 -8.84
CA ARG A 114 -12.13 7.69 -8.03
C ARG A 114 -11.78 7.33 -6.59
N VAL A 115 -10.78 8.00 -6.05
CA VAL A 115 -10.34 7.85 -4.66
C VAL A 115 -10.40 9.19 -3.93
N TYR A 116 -10.53 9.13 -2.61
CA TYR A 116 -10.73 10.30 -1.76
C TYR A 116 -9.57 10.43 -0.77
N ALA A 117 -8.84 11.54 -0.82
CA ALA A 117 -7.68 11.79 0.02
C ALA A 117 -8.02 11.74 1.52
N GLU A 118 -9.20 12.24 1.90
CA GLU A 118 -9.67 12.29 3.28
C GLU A 118 -9.97 10.91 3.85
N ARG A 119 -10.11 9.88 3.00
CA ARG A 119 -10.34 8.50 3.43
C ARG A 119 -9.04 7.73 3.62
N LEU A 120 -7.91 8.27 3.21
CA LEU A 120 -6.60 7.65 3.42
C LEU A 120 -6.17 7.83 4.89
N HIS A 121 -6.14 6.72 5.62
CA HIS A 121 -5.67 6.72 7.01
C HIS A 121 -4.24 6.18 7.09
N LEU A 122 -3.33 7.02 7.58
CA LEU A 122 -1.94 6.66 7.83
C LEU A 122 -1.69 6.47 9.31
N HIS A 123 -0.80 5.54 9.66
CA HIS A 123 -0.29 5.44 11.03
C HIS A 123 0.37 6.78 11.42
N PRO A 124 0.10 7.35 12.61
CA PRO A 124 0.58 8.70 12.96
C PRO A 124 2.09 8.90 12.86
N LEU A 125 2.88 7.88 13.25
CA LEU A 125 4.34 7.94 13.09
C LEU A 125 4.77 7.86 11.63
N VAL A 126 4.07 7.07 10.81
CA VAL A 126 4.37 6.97 9.37
C VAL A 126 4.10 8.30 8.70
N LYS A 127 2.95 8.92 8.98
CA LYS A 127 2.61 10.26 8.46
C LYS A 127 3.70 11.28 8.76
N ARG A 128 4.15 11.38 10.02
CA ARG A 128 5.24 12.29 10.42
C ARG A 128 6.53 12.03 9.65
N VAL A 129 6.89 10.75 9.46
CA VAL A 129 8.10 10.38 8.71
C VAL A 129 7.99 10.77 7.24
N LEU A 130 6.86 10.47 6.58
CA LEU A 130 6.65 10.85 5.17
C LEU A 130 6.69 12.38 5.00
N GLU A 131 6.02 13.13 5.89
CA GLU A 131 6.06 14.59 5.89
C GLU A 131 7.48 15.14 6.07
N PHE A 132 8.27 14.55 6.96
CA PHE A 132 9.67 14.95 7.19
C PHE A 132 10.55 14.76 5.96
N TYR A 133 10.30 13.72 5.17
CA TYR A 133 11.00 13.45 3.92
C TYR A 133 10.35 14.11 2.69
N GLY A 134 9.22 14.82 2.86
CA GLY A 134 8.48 15.42 1.75
C GLY A 134 7.90 14.41 0.77
N LEU A 135 7.55 13.21 1.26
CA LEU A 135 7.04 12.12 0.43
C LEU A 135 5.52 12.09 0.42
N ASP A 136 4.99 11.82 -0.76
CA ASP A 136 3.56 11.60 -0.98
C ASP A 136 3.19 10.15 -0.60
N PRO A 137 2.16 9.93 0.24
CA PRO A 137 1.72 8.58 0.59
C PRO A 137 1.16 7.76 -0.58
N TRP A 138 0.79 8.37 -1.71
CA TRP A 138 0.24 7.65 -2.86
C TRP A 138 1.28 6.80 -3.58
N SER A 139 2.56 7.24 -3.61
CA SER A 139 3.62 6.66 -4.44
C SER A 139 4.76 6.01 -3.66
N VAL A 140 4.71 6.06 -2.33
CA VAL A 140 5.74 5.46 -1.47
C VAL A 140 5.55 3.95 -1.33
N SER A 141 6.66 3.20 -1.33
CA SER A 141 6.62 1.76 -1.12
C SER A 141 5.88 1.40 0.17
N SER A 142 4.93 0.50 0.06
CA SER A 142 3.95 0.20 1.11
C SER A 142 3.84 -1.30 1.39
N THR A 143 4.95 -2.04 1.35
CA THR A 143 4.98 -3.48 1.65
C THR A 143 4.18 -3.81 2.92
N GLY A 144 3.27 -4.78 2.79
CA GLY A 144 2.31 -5.13 3.82
C GLY A 144 0.91 -4.55 3.64
N THR A 145 0.74 -3.60 2.71
CA THR A 145 -0.57 -3.03 2.33
C THR A 145 -1.25 -3.87 1.26
N LEU A 146 -2.49 -4.27 1.53
CA LEU A 146 -3.37 -4.95 0.60
C LEU A 146 -4.36 -3.96 -0.02
N ILE A 147 -4.50 -3.99 -1.34
CA ILE A 147 -5.59 -3.40 -2.11
C ILE A 147 -6.59 -4.51 -2.42
N ALA A 148 -7.77 -4.45 -1.82
CA ALA A 148 -8.86 -5.39 -1.98
C ALA A 148 -9.95 -4.80 -2.90
N ILE A 149 -10.16 -5.45 -4.05
CA ILE A 149 -11.20 -5.10 -5.03
C ILE A 149 -12.49 -5.80 -4.59
N THR A 150 -13.43 -5.05 -4.06
CA THR A 150 -14.54 -5.61 -3.26
C THR A 150 -15.89 -5.23 -3.85
N PRO A 151 -16.78 -6.18 -4.18
CA PRO A 151 -18.15 -5.86 -4.55
C PRO A 151 -18.83 -4.97 -3.47
N PRO A 152 -19.62 -3.95 -3.84
CA PRO A 152 -20.24 -3.02 -2.88
C PRO A 152 -20.94 -3.69 -1.71
N GLU A 153 -21.68 -4.77 -1.97
CA GLU A 153 -22.44 -5.54 -0.99
C GLU A 153 -21.57 -6.19 0.09
N ASN A 154 -20.27 -6.36 -0.17
CA ASN A 154 -19.32 -7.00 0.73
C ASN A 154 -18.38 -6.01 1.42
N ALA A 155 -18.36 -4.73 1.03
CA ALA A 155 -17.37 -3.75 1.49
C ALA A 155 -17.39 -3.58 3.02
N ASP A 156 -18.57 -3.31 3.59
CA ASP A 156 -18.71 -3.14 5.04
C ASP A 156 -18.40 -4.44 5.80
N ALA A 157 -18.81 -5.59 5.26
CA ALA A 157 -18.55 -6.88 5.87
C ALA A 157 -17.04 -7.19 5.93
N LEU A 158 -16.31 -6.89 4.85
CA LEU A 158 -14.86 -7.04 4.78
C LEU A 158 -14.15 -6.14 5.80
N ILE A 159 -14.47 -4.85 5.83
CA ILE A 159 -13.84 -3.90 6.77
C ILE A 159 -14.04 -4.36 8.21
N ASN A 160 -15.28 -4.73 8.57
CA ASN A 160 -15.60 -5.23 9.90
C ASN A 160 -14.82 -6.51 10.24
N GLU A 161 -14.66 -7.43 9.29
CA GLU A 161 -13.94 -8.69 9.54
C GLU A 161 -12.43 -8.46 9.70
N LEU A 162 -11.84 -7.55 8.91
CA LEU A 162 -10.45 -7.13 9.10
C LEU A 162 -10.25 -6.48 10.48
N HIS A 163 -11.14 -5.58 10.89
CA HIS A 163 -11.06 -4.90 12.19
C HIS A 163 -11.16 -5.87 13.36
N LYS A 164 -12.05 -6.86 13.32
CA LYS A 164 -12.15 -7.92 14.36
C LYS A 164 -10.85 -8.70 14.53
N ASN A 165 -10.07 -8.83 13.46
CA ASN A 165 -8.78 -9.50 13.46
C ASN A 165 -7.60 -8.53 13.69
N GLY A 166 -7.88 -7.30 14.14
CA GLY A 166 -6.86 -6.30 14.47
C GLY A 166 -6.19 -5.65 13.25
N ILE A 167 -6.75 -5.80 12.06
CA ILE A 167 -6.24 -5.20 10.82
C ILE A 167 -7.04 -3.94 10.53
N ILE A 168 -6.37 -2.79 10.58
CA ILE A 168 -6.97 -1.52 10.17
C ILE A 168 -7.21 -1.57 8.67
N ALA A 169 -8.43 -1.25 8.24
CA ALA A 169 -8.81 -1.17 6.84
C ALA A 169 -9.88 -0.09 6.64
N PHE A 170 -9.95 0.48 5.43
CA PHE A 170 -10.89 1.52 5.07
C PHE A 170 -11.22 1.49 3.58
N GLU A 171 -12.40 2.00 3.21
CA GLU A 171 -12.74 2.26 1.80
C GLU A 171 -12.02 3.53 1.34
N LEU A 172 -11.13 3.39 0.36
CA LEU A 172 -10.41 4.50 -0.25
C LEU A 172 -11.24 5.17 -1.37
N GLY A 173 -12.12 4.42 -2.02
CA GLY A 173 -12.91 4.86 -3.16
C GLY A 173 -13.51 3.69 -3.93
N GLU A 174 -13.69 3.87 -5.24
CA GLU A 174 -14.30 2.88 -6.11
C GLU A 174 -13.73 2.91 -7.54
N PHE A 175 -13.88 1.79 -8.25
CA PHE A 175 -13.62 1.70 -9.68
C PHE A 175 -14.83 2.20 -10.48
N THR A 176 -14.58 2.89 -11.59
CA THR A 176 -15.61 3.61 -12.38
C THR A 176 -15.70 3.12 -13.82
N GLU A 177 -16.82 3.39 -14.50
CA GLU A 177 -16.96 3.05 -15.93
C GLU A 177 -16.08 3.96 -16.80
N GLU A 178 -16.05 5.25 -16.49
CA GLU A 178 -15.18 6.25 -17.09
C GLU A 178 -13.74 5.86 -16.81
N LYS A 179 -12.83 5.99 -17.79
CA LYS A 179 -11.43 5.53 -17.66
C LYS A 179 -10.51 6.52 -16.93
N GLU A 180 -11.09 7.51 -16.27
CA GLU A 180 -10.35 8.55 -15.56
C GLU A 180 -9.70 7.99 -14.29
N ARG A 181 -8.64 8.67 -13.86
CA ARG A 181 -7.82 8.34 -12.70
C ARG A 181 -7.95 9.51 -11.74
N VAL A 182 -8.96 9.50 -10.89
CA VAL A 182 -9.37 10.70 -10.13
C VAL A 182 -8.95 10.57 -8.67
N LEU A 183 -8.24 11.59 -8.20
CA LEU A 183 -8.05 11.89 -6.78
C LEU A 183 -8.94 13.07 -6.41
N VAL A 184 -9.79 12.89 -5.41
CA VAL A 184 -10.57 13.97 -4.81
C VAL A 184 -9.89 14.42 -3.53
N GLU A 185 -9.60 15.70 -3.40
CA GLU A 185 -8.97 16.31 -2.22
C GLU A 185 -9.57 17.71 -1.99
N GLY A 186 -10.09 17.97 -0.79
CA GLY A 186 -10.74 19.24 -0.44
C GLY A 186 -11.99 19.54 -1.27
N GLY A 187 -12.59 18.52 -1.91
CA GLY A 187 -13.68 18.67 -2.86
C GLY A 187 -13.25 19.05 -4.29
N GLU A 188 -11.94 19.18 -4.55
CA GLU A 188 -11.40 19.36 -5.90
C GLU A 188 -11.00 18.02 -6.50
N GLU A 189 -11.25 17.85 -7.80
CA GLU A 189 -10.80 16.68 -8.55
C GLU A 189 -9.47 16.96 -9.25
N ARG A 190 -8.52 16.04 -9.12
CA ARG A 190 -7.22 16.08 -9.77
C ARG A 190 -6.89 14.71 -10.34
N THR A 191 -5.94 14.67 -11.27
CA THR A 191 -5.41 13.41 -11.77
C THR A 191 -4.66 12.69 -10.64
N PHE A 192 -4.96 11.41 -10.44
CA PHE A 192 -4.26 10.58 -9.46
C PHE A 192 -2.77 10.47 -9.82
N PRO A 193 -1.85 10.62 -8.85
CA PRO A 193 -0.41 10.62 -9.11
C PRO A 193 0.07 9.36 -9.84
N THR A 194 1.14 9.51 -10.61
CA THR A 194 1.89 8.40 -11.21
C THR A 194 3.19 8.16 -10.45
N PHE A 195 3.71 6.93 -10.52
CA PHE A 195 5.01 6.62 -9.94
C PHE A 195 6.11 7.19 -10.86
N GLU A 196 6.76 8.26 -10.43
CA GLU A 196 7.83 8.93 -11.20
C GLU A 196 9.24 8.43 -10.83
N GLY A 197 9.38 7.80 -9.66
CA GLY A 197 10.65 7.23 -9.20
C GLY A 197 10.57 6.76 -7.75
N ASP A 198 11.44 5.81 -7.41
CA ASP A 198 11.47 5.22 -6.07
C ASP A 198 12.13 6.16 -5.04
N PRO A 199 11.43 6.57 -3.97
CA PRO A 199 12.00 7.36 -2.87
C PRO A 199 13.27 6.75 -2.27
N TYR A 200 13.42 5.41 -2.31
CA TYR A 200 14.63 4.74 -1.82
C TYR A 200 15.89 5.11 -2.62
N VAL A 201 15.76 5.43 -3.91
CA VAL A 201 16.91 5.87 -4.73
C VAL A 201 17.43 7.22 -4.24
N GLY A 202 16.53 8.14 -3.87
CA GLY A 202 16.93 9.43 -3.29
C GLY A 202 17.51 9.29 -1.88
N LEU A 203 16.97 8.36 -1.08
CA LEU A 203 17.39 8.17 0.31
C LEU A 203 18.71 7.41 0.44
N TYR A 204 18.90 6.36 -0.36
CA TYR A 204 19.98 5.37 -0.23
C TYR A 204 20.90 5.28 -1.44
N GLY A 205 20.55 5.93 -2.55
CA GLY A 205 21.44 6.05 -3.70
C GLY A 205 22.77 6.65 -3.29
N LYS A 206 23.87 6.01 -3.68
CA LYS A 206 25.22 6.49 -3.42
C LYS A 206 25.35 7.93 -3.95
N GLN A 207 25.64 8.87 -3.05
CA GLN A 207 26.35 10.10 -3.41
C GLN A 207 27.84 9.79 -3.60
#